data_AF-A0AAW5ZDW9-F1
#
_entry.id   AF-A0AAW5ZDW9-F1
#
_cell.length_a   1.000
_cell.length_b   1.000
_cell.length_c   1.000
_cell.angle_alpha   90.00
_cell.angle_beta   90.00
_cell.angle_gamma   90.00
#
_symmetry.space_group_name_H-M   'P 1'
#
loop_
_entity.id
_entity.type
_entity.pdbx_description
1 polymer ?
#
loop_
_entity_poly.entity_id
_entity_poly.type
_entity_poly.pdbx_seq_one_letter_code
_entity_poly.pdbx_strand_id
1 'polypeptide(L)'
;MKQRRLFKLSLLALSMYSHFSVSTELNLDFIQGTSVIPSILKTDTTLPAGQYVVDVLVNNERTKRANLVITEEDETNDSLCLTPEWLDNAGVMMKKNAYDGVFDKEKQCYVLTRNPHTKVDFDYGAQTLKFKIPQAYLLSKTDPARWDYGVNGGRLKYYGNFNKTVHNDFNAFGNLDAAINLGRWVLSSNMNISRSDNKTELTSSDLTLSTAISQVQGDLLLGKSQTRTELFSDFNFYGAALRSNSNMRPWESRGYAPDISGIAST
;
A
#
# COMPACT_ATOMS: atom_id res chain seq x y z
N MET A 1 -46.00 43.64 -72.96
CA MET A 1 -45.40 42.29 -73.05
C MET A 1 -44.01 42.38 -72.42
N LYS A 2 -43.85 42.01 -71.13
CA LYS A 2 -43.21 40.77 -70.62
C LYS A 2 -41.83 40.49 -71.26
N GLN A 3 -40.72 40.21 -70.58
CA GLN A 3 -40.30 40.21 -69.16
C GLN A 3 -38.81 39.82 -69.22
N ARG A 4 -37.85 40.67 -68.78
CA ARG A 4 -36.43 40.26 -68.64
C ARG A 4 -36.26 39.59 -67.27
N ARG A 5 -35.94 38.30 -67.24
CA ARG A 5 -35.64 37.55 -66.01
C ARG A 5 -34.19 37.83 -65.58
N LEU A 6 -34.04 38.55 -64.47
CA LEU A 6 -32.79 38.63 -63.71
C LEU A 6 -32.65 37.38 -62.85
N PHE A 7 -31.54 36.66 -63.03
CA PHE A 7 -31.14 35.52 -62.22
C PHE A 7 -30.71 36.04 -60.84
N LYS A 8 -31.54 35.85 -59.81
CA LYS A 8 -31.13 36.07 -58.42
C LYS A 8 -30.34 34.85 -57.97
N LEU A 9 -29.00 34.93 -58.06
CA LEU A 9 -28.13 33.99 -57.37
C LEU A 9 -28.29 34.20 -55.86
N SER A 10 -28.89 33.19 -55.23
CA SER A 10 -29.18 33.11 -53.80
C SER A 10 -27.87 33.10 -53.00
N LEU A 11 -27.64 34.15 -52.23
CA LEU A 11 -26.58 34.26 -51.21
C LEU A 11 -26.74 33.26 -50.05
N LEU A 12 -27.79 32.44 -50.04
CA LEU A 12 -28.15 31.56 -48.92
C LEU A 12 -27.46 30.18 -48.97
N ALA A 13 -26.75 29.85 -50.05
CA ALA A 13 -26.06 28.56 -50.18
C ALA A 13 -24.62 28.56 -49.63
N LEU A 14 -24.05 29.73 -49.29
CA LEU A 14 -22.68 29.82 -48.77
C LEU A 14 -22.56 29.70 -47.24
N SER A 15 -23.68 29.69 -46.50
CA SER A 15 -23.66 29.67 -45.02
C SER A 15 -23.69 28.27 -44.39
N MET A 16 -23.75 27.19 -45.18
CA MET A 16 -23.80 25.82 -44.66
C MET A 16 -22.45 25.09 -44.58
N TYR A 17 -21.34 25.75 -44.91
CA TYR A 17 -19.98 25.19 -44.79
C TYR A 17 -19.14 25.93 -43.74
N SER A 18 -19.73 26.31 -42.60
CA SER A 18 -18.93 26.57 -41.40
C SER A 18 -18.55 25.23 -40.78
N HIS A 19 -17.50 24.61 -41.30
CA HIS A 19 -16.80 23.56 -40.57
C HIS A 19 -16.33 24.18 -39.26
N PHE A 20 -16.91 23.73 -38.15
CA PHE A 20 -16.33 23.94 -36.82
C PHE A 20 -15.01 23.17 -36.76
N SER A 21 -13.93 23.76 -37.27
CA SER A 21 -12.58 23.31 -36.98
C SER A 21 -12.27 23.68 -35.53
N VAL A 22 -12.45 22.71 -34.64
CA VAL A 22 -11.87 22.78 -33.31
C VAL A 22 -10.39 22.41 -33.48
N SER A 23 -9.52 23.43 -33.54
CA SER A 23 -8.08 23.20 -33.45
C SER A 23 -7.77 22.77 -32.01
N THR A 24 -7.30 21.53 -31.83
CA THR A 24 -6.88 20.98 -30.54
C THR A 24 -5.41 21.26 -30.21
N GLU A 25 -4.70 21.96 -31.09
CA GLU A 25 -3.28 22.27 -30.92
C GLU A 25 -3.07 23.69 -30.38
N LEU A 26 -2.14 23.80 -29.42
CA LEU A 26 -1.69 25.06 -28.85
C LEU A 26 -0.74 25.76 -29.83
N ASN A 27 -0.86 27.08 -30.00
CA ASN A 27 0.15 27.85 -30.71
C ASN A 27 1.38 27.99 -29.80
N LEU A 28 2.51 27.42 -30.21
CA LEU A 28 3.76 27.41 -29.44
C LEU A 28 4.87 28.27 -30.07
N ASP A 29 4.54 29.08 -31.08
CA ASP A 29 5.51 29.93 -31.80
C ASP A 29 6.11 31.03 -30.91
N PHE A 30 5.50 31.28 -29.76
CA PHE A 30 5.99 32.25 -28.78
C PHE A 30 7.15 31.72 -27.92
N ILE A 31 7.41 30.41 -27.91
CA ILE A 31 8.48 29.81 -27.12
C ILE A 31 9.82 30.07 -27.81
N GLN A 32 10.64 30.93 -27.21
CA GLN A 32 11.95 31.28 -27.74
C GLN A 32 13.04 30.36 -27.19
N GLY A 33 14.01 30.00 -28.05
CA GLY A 33 15.21 29.26 -27.65
C GLY A 33 15.08 27.72 -27.68
N THR A 34 13.99 27.17 -28.22
CA THR A 34 13.79 25.72 -28.36
C THR A 34 13.62 25.35 -29.84
N SER A 35 14.36 24.34 -30.31
CA SER A 35 14.20 23.78 -31.66
C SER A 35 13.16 22.66 -31.74
N VAL A 36 12.80 22.06 -30.60
CA VAL A 36 11.83 20.97 -30.48
C VAL A 36 10.86 21.30 -29.36
N ILE A 37 9.56 21.15 -29.63
CA ILE A 37 8.50 21.29 -28.63
C ILE A 37 8.58 20.12 -27.65
N PRO A 38 8.80 20.36 -26.34
CA PRO A 38 8.74 19.32 -25.32
C PRO A 38 7.42 18.53 -25.36
N SER A 39 7.48 17.21 -25.23
CA SER A 39 6.29 16.35 -25.30
C SER A 39 5.23 16.69 -24.27
N ILE A 40 5.63 17.17 -23.09
CA ILE A 40 4.72 17.65 -22.02
C ILE A 40 3.82 18.83 -22.44
N LEU A 41 4.20 19.59 -23.47
CA LEU A 41 3.44 20.72 -23.99
C LEU A 41 2.54 20.35 -25.17
N LYS A 42 2.63 19.11 -25.67
CA LYS A 42 1.78 18.63 -26.75
C LYS A 42 0.47 18.09 -26.19
N THR A 43 -0.64 18.43 -26.83
CA THR A 43 -1.99 18.00 -26.40
C THR A 43 -2.33 16.56 -26.80
N ASP A 44 -1.53 15.93 -27.67
CA ASP A 44 -1.69 14.56 -28.14
C ASP A 44 -0.94 13.52 -27.30
N THR A 45 -0.12 13.97 -26.34
CA THR A 45 0.77 13.10 -25.57
C THR A 45 0.23 12.85 -24.16
N THR A 46 -0.15 11.61 -23.89
CA THR A 46 -0.65 11.11 -22.60
C THR A 46 0.47 10.74 -21.63
N LEU A 47 1.58 10.23 -22.16
CA LEU A 47 2.74 9.74 -21.41
C LEU A 47 4.02 10.44 -21.88
N PRO A 48 4.21 11.74 -21.57
CA PRO A 48 5.43 12.44 -21.96
C PRO A 48 6.65 11.78 -21.32
N ALA A 49 7.68 11.52 -22.12
CA ALA A 49 8.93 10.92 -21.66
C ALA A 49 9.65 11.83 -20.66
N GLY A 50 10.18 11.24 -19.60
CA GLY A 50 10.82 11.98 -18.52
C GLY A 50 10.90 11.23 -17.20
N GLN A 51 11.37 11.94 -16.18
CA GLN A 51 11.43 11.43 -14.81
C GLN A 51 10.46 12.22 -13.94
N TYR A 52 9.57 11.50 -13.27
CA TYR A 52 8.49 12.07 -12.48
C TYR A 52 8.52 11.51 -11.06
N VAL A 53 8.19 12.34 -10.08
CA VAL A 53 7.91 11.88 -8.71
C VAL A 53 6.39 11.84 -8.56
N VAL A 54 5.81 10.64 -8.61
CA VAL A 54 4.35 10.48 -8.72
C VAL A 54 3.75 9.99 -7.41
N ASP A 55 2.58 10.53 -7.09
CA ASP A 55 1.71 9.96 -6.08
C ASP A 55 0.89 8.82 -6.71
N VAL A 56 1.08 7.61 -6.18
CA VAL A 56 0.44 6.39 -6.70
C VAL A 56 -0.88 6.17 -5.97
N LEU A 57 -1.95 5.99 -6.76
CA LEU A 57 -3.29 5.70 -6.25
C LEU A 57 -3.78 4.38 -6.85
N VAL A 58 -4.23 3.45 -6.00
CA VAL A 58 -4.87 2.20 -6.43
C VAL A 58 -6.32 2.23 -5.98
N ASN A 59 -7.26 2.19 -6.93
CA ASN A 59 -8.70 2.31 -6.67
C ASN A 59 -9.06 3.53 -5.80
N ASN A 60 -8.45 4.68 -6.10
CA ASN A 60 -8.56 5.95 -5.37
C ASN A 60 -7.96 5.97 -3.95
N GLU A 61 -7.33 4.88 -3.48
CA GLU A 61 -6.57 4.84 -2.23
C GLU A 61 -5.10 5.19 -2.54
N ARG A 62 -4.58 6.25 -1.92
CA ARG A 62 -3.17 6.63 -2.07
C ARG A 62 -2.29 5.59 -1.37
N THR A 63 -1.37 4.97 -2.12
CA THR A 63 -0.44 3.97 -1.58
C THR A 63 0.89 4.59 -1.16
N LYS A 64 1.70 5.02 -2.13
CA LYS A 64 3.05 5.54 -1.91
C LYS A 64 3.40 6.61 -2.94
N ARG A 65 4.50 7.33 -2.67
CA ARG A 65 5.16 8.19 -3.64
C ARG A 65 6.34 7.44 -4.24
N ALA A 66 6.46 7.44 -5.56
CA ALA A 66 7.49 6.69 -6.27
C ALA A 66 8.08 7.51 -7.43
N ASN A 67 9.34 7.24 -7.75
CA ASN A 67 9.97 7.79 -8.95
C ASN A 67 9.52 6.96 -10.14
N LEU A 68 8.92 7.59 -11.15
CA LEU A 68 8.48 7.00 -12.40
C LEU A 68 9.37 7.51 -13.52
N VAL A 69 9.91 6.59 -14.32
CA VAL A 69 10.65 6.90 -15.53
C VAL A 69 9.79 6.48 -16.70
N ILE A 70 9.44 7.43 -17.57
CA ILE A 70 8.71 7.19 -18.82
C ILE A 70 9.74 7.32 -19.95
N THR A 71 9.92 6.26 -20.72
CA THR A 71 10.86 6.23 -21.84
C THR A 71 10.20 6.80 -23.12
N GLU A 72 11.00 7.19 -24.10
CA GLU A 72 10.49 7.60 -25.43
C GLU A 72 9.69 6.48 -26.11
N GLU A 73 10.00 5.22 -25.79
CA GLU A 73 9.25 4.07 -26.29
C GLU A 73 7.87 3.94 -25.61
N ASP A 74 7.77 4.25 -24.31
CA ASP A 74 6.49 4.30 -23.61
C ASP A 74 5.60 5.43 -24.15
N GLU A 75 6.20 6.59 -24.45
CA GLU A 75 5.54 7.74 -25.10
C GLU A 75 5.00 7.35 -26.47
N THR A 76 5.84 6.72 -27.32
CA THR A 76 5.48 6.37 -28.70
C THR A 76 4.39 5.28 -28.77
N ASN A 77 4.43 4.31 -27.85
CA ASN A 77 3.48 3.19 -27.83
C ASN A 77 2.23 3.45 -26.97
N ASP A 78 2.13 4.61 -26.32
CA ASP A 78 1.10 4.94 -25.32
C ASP A 78 0.90 3.81 -24.30
N SER A 79 2.00 3.24 -23.82
CA SER A 79 1.96 2.07 -22.96
C SER A 79 3.08 2.12 -21.93
N LEU A 80 2.71 2.08 -20.65
CA LEU A 80 3.67 2.16 -19.56
C LEU A 80 4.15 0.76 -19.14
N CYS A 81 5.44 0.50 -19.32
CA CYS A 81 6.12 -0.72 -18.91
C CYS A 81 6.61 -0.61 -17.45
N LEU A 82 5.92 -1.28 -16.52
CA LEU A 82 6.22 -1.21 -15.08
C LEU A 82 6.87 -2.50 -14.57
N THR A 83 8.08 -2.40 -14.02
CA THR A 83 8.79 -3.58 -13.49
C THR A 83 8.08 -4.12 -12.23
N PRO A 84 8.20 -5.43 -11.94
CA PRO A 84 7.65 -6.01 -10.71
C PRO A 84 8.15 -5.29 -9.44
N GLU A 85 9.44 -4.97 -9.40
CA GLU A 85 10.06 -4.25 -8.29
C GLU A 85 9.47 -2.84 -8.12
N TRP A 86 9.25 -2.12 -9.22
CA TRP A 86 8.63 -0.80 -9.18
C TRP A 86 7.21 -0.87 -8.63
N LEU A 87 6.41 -1.85 -9.06
CA LEU A 87 5.03 -2.06 -8.59
C LEU A 87 4.97 -2.38 -7.09
N ASP A 88 5.84 -3.28 -6.62
CA ASP A 88 5.94 -3.66 -5.21
C ASP A 88 6.34 -2.43 -4.35
N ASN A 89 7.34 -1.66 -4.81
CA ASN A 89 7.79 -0.44 -4.15
C ASN A 89 6.76 0.70 -4.17
N ALA A 90 5.97 0.81 -5.25
CA ALA A 90 4.85 1.75 -5.39
C ALA A 90 3.60 1.35 -4.59
N GLY A 91 3.60 0.14 -4.00
CA GLY A 91 2.47 -0.39 -3.22
C GLY A 91 1.32 -0.94 -4.07
N VAL A 92 1.55 -1.22 -5.36
CA VAL A 92 0.57 -1.81 -6.28
C VAL A 92 0.58 -3.33 -6.13
N MET A 93 -0.07 -3.79 -5.07
CA MET A 93 -0.08 -5.20 -4.67
C MET A 93 -1.12 -6.02 -5.44
N MET A 94 -0.72 -6.53 -6.62
CA MET A 94 -1.56 -7.30 -7.52
C MET A 94 -1.17 -8.80 -7.56
N LYS A 95 -2.13 -9.66 -7.90
CA LYS A 95 -1.89 -11.09 -8.11
C LYS A 95 -1.21 -11.31 -9.46
N LYS A 96 0.05 -11.77 -9.44
CA LYS A 96 0.88 -11.93 -10.65
C LYS A 96 0.23 -12.85 -11.70
N ASN A 97 -0.39 -13.95 -11.26
CA ASN A 97 -1.10 -14.89 -12.12
C ASN A 97 -2.27 -14.28 -12.94
N ALA A 98 -2.90 -13.20 -12.45
CA ALA A 98 -3.95 -12.50 -13.17
C ALA A 98 -3.41 -11.62 -14.32
N TYR A 99 -2.10 -11.38 -14.35
CA TYR A 99 -1.41 -10.50 -15.29
C TYR A 99 -0.31 -11.21 -16.10
N ASP A 100 -0.19 -12.55 -16.02
CA ASP A 100 0.79 -13.32 -16.79
C ASP A 100 0.69 -13.07 -18.31
N GLY A 101 -0.53 -12.84 -18.83
CA GLY A 101 -0.77 -12.55 -20.24
C GLY A 101 -0.34 -11.16 -20.71
N VAL A 102 -0.04 -10.24 -19.79
CA VAL A 102 0.43 -8.88 -20.11
C VAL A 102 1.85 -8.61 -19.62
N PHE A 103 2.53 -9.65 -19.15
CA PHE A 103 3.94 -9.59 -18.78
C PHE A 103 4.82 -9.71 -20.03
N ASP A 104 5.63 -8.69 -20.27
CA ASP A 104 6.64 -8.69 -21.31
C ASP A 104 7.90 -9.38 -20.80
N LYS A 105 8.21 -10.55 -21.36
CA LYS A 105 9.36 -11.37 -20.96
C LYS A 105 10.69 -10.78 -21.41
N GLU A 106 10.72 -10.01 -22.48
CA GLU A 106 11.96 -9.41 -22.98
C GLU A 106 12.36 -8.22 -22.11
N LYS A 107 11.36 -7.39 -21.75
CA LYS A 107 11.58 -6.19 -20.92
C LYS A 107 11.45 -6.43 -19.42
N GLN A 108 11.01 -7.61 -18.99
CA GLN A 108 10.78 -7.96 -17.59
C GLN A 108 9.83 -6.97 -16.87
N CYS A 109 8.74 -6.57 -17.54
CA CYS A 109 7.78 -5.60 -17.03
C CYS A 109 6.34 -5.97 -17.36
N TYR A 110 5.39 -5.33 -16.67
CA TYR A 110 3.97 -5.44 -16.95
C TYR A 110 3.48 -4.23 -17.72
N VAL A 111 2.78 -4.48 -18.82
CA VAL A 111 2.02 -3.45 -19.54
C VAL A 111 0.54 -3.61 -19.16
N LEU A 112 0.18 -3.04 -18.01
CA LEU A 112 -1.12 -3.31 -17.38
C LEU A 112 -2.33 -2.84 -18.20
N THR A 113 -2.15 -1.85 -19.09
CA THR A 113 -3.17 -1.34 -20.00
C THR A 113 -3.62 -2.38 -21.04
N ARG A 114 -2.81 -3.42 -21.32
CA ARG A 114 -3.20 -4.53 -22.19
C ARG A 114 -4.29 -5.42 -21.58
N ASN A 115 -4.50 -5.36 -20.26
CA ASN A 115 -5.59 -6.09 -19.61
C ASN A 115 -6.88 -5.27 -19.72
N PRO A 116 -7.96 -5.79 -20.34
CA PRO A 116 -9.18 -5.01 -20.62
C PRO A 116 -9.91 -4.54 -19.36
N HIS A 117 -9.67 -5.18 -18.21
CA HIS A 117 -10.31 -4.84 -16.95
C HIS A 117 -9.46 -3.90 -16.08
N THR A 118 -8.26 -3.54 -16.52
CA THR A 118 -7.33 -2.67 -15.77
C THR A 118 -7.15 -1.36 -16.52
N LYS A 119 -7.19 -0.25 -15.79
CA LYS A 119 -6.84 1.07 -16.36
C LYS A 119 -5.69 1.68 -15.57
N VAL A 120 -4.75 2.26 -16.30
CA VAL A 120 -3.65 3.06 -15.76
C VAL A 120 -3.77 4.44 -16.38
N ASP A 121 -3.84 5.46 -15.55
CA ASP A 121 -4.05 6.85 -15.95
C ASP A 121 -2.97 7.71 -15.29
N PHE A 122 -2.12 8.31 -16.10
CA PHE A 122 -1.06 9.20 -15.64
C PHE A 122 -1.48 10.65 -15.88
N ASP A 123 -1.56 11.41 -14.80
CA ASP A 123 -1.78 12.85 -14.84
C ASP A 123 -0.45 13.53 -14.50
N TYR A 124 0.26 13.99 -15.52
CA TYR A 124 1.55 14.65 -15.38
C TYR A 124 1.44 16.03 -14.72
N GLY A 125 0.29 16.71 -14.85
CA GLY A 125 0.03 18.01 -14.24
C GLY A 125 -0.16 17.91 -12.72
N ALA A 126 -0.91 16.91 -12.28
CA ALA A 126 -1.08 16.59 -10.86
C ALA A 126 0.03 15.71 -10.28
N GLN A 127 0.92 15.18 -11.13
CA GLN A 127 1.91 14.15 -10.78
C GLN A 127 1.28 12.94 -10.07
N THR A 128 0.16 12.45 -10.62
CA THR A 128 -0.56 11.29 -10.06
C THR A 128 -0.61 10.14 -11.04
N LEU A 129 -0.37 8.93 -10.55
CA LEU A 129 -0.54 7.70 -11.32
C LEU A 129 -1.65 6.85 -10.70
N LYS A 130 -2.76 6.73 -11.42
CA LYS A 130 -3.99 6.09 -10.95
C LYS A 130 -4.15 4.71 -11.59
N PHE A 131 -4.22 3.70 -10.75
CA PHE A 131 -4.54 2.32 -11.12
C PHE A 131 -5.98 2.02 -10.75
N LYS A 132 -6.78 1.58 -11.73
CA LYS A 132 -8.10 0.98 -11.51
C LYS A 132 -7.98 -0.52 -11.78
N ILE A 133 -7.90 -1.29 -10.70
CA ILE A 133 -7.66 -2.74 -10.74
C ILE A 133 -8.87 -3.46 -10.13
N PRO A 134 -9.44 -4.49 -10.79
CA PRO A 134 -10.51 -5.30 -10.23
C PRO A 134 -10.09 -5.92 -8.90
N GLN A 135 -10.98 -5.91 -7.90
CA GLN A 135 -10.67 -6.48 -6.57
C GLN A 135 -10.23 -7.94 -6.63
N ALA A 136 -10.73 -8.72 -7.60
CA ALA A 136 -10.33 -10.11 -7.82
C ALA A 136 -8.82 -10.27 -8.15
N TYR A 137 -8.21 -9.24 -8.76
CA TYR A 137 -6.82 -9.22 -9.20
C TYR A 137 -5.88 -8.54 -8.18
N LEU A 138 -6.43 -7.94 -7.12
CA LEU A 138 -5.62 -7.42 -6.02
C LEU A 138 -5.30 -8.53 -5.03
N LEU A 139 -4.10 -8.48 -4.44
CA LEU A 139 -3.78 -9.29 -3.28
C LEU A 139 -4.70 -8.88 -2.12
N SER A 140 -5.11 -9.83 -1.28
CA SER A 140 -5.85 -9.48 -0.06
C SER A 140 -5.01 -8.54 0.80
N LYS A 141 -5.63 -7.59 1.52
CA LYS A 141 -4.91 -6.75 2.50
C LYS A 141 -4.26 -7.58 3.60
N THR A 142 -4.75 -8.80 3.84
CA THR A 142 -4.21 -9.77 4.81
C THR A 142 -3.24 -10.79 4.22
N ASP A 143 -2.94 -10.69 2.92
CA ASP A 143 -2.03 -11.63 2.28
C ASP A 143 -0.64 -11.57 2.93
N PRO A 144 -0.05 -12.71 3.33
CA PRO A 144 1.29 -12.76 3.90
C PRO A 144 2.38 -12.15 3.02
N ALA A 145 2.18 -12.10 1.70
CA ALA A 145 3.10 -11.44 0.77
C ALA A 145 3.21 -9.93 1.02
N ARG A 146 2.23 -9.32 1.70
CA ARG A 146 2.25 -7.90 2.09
C ARG A 146 2.91 -7.65 3.45
N TRP A 147 3.31 -8.69 4.18
CA TRP A 147 3.83 -8.51 5.54
C TRP A 147 5.24 -7.95 5.52
N ASP A 148 5.42 -6.82 6.18
CA ASP A 148 6.73 -6.27 6.50
C ASP A 148 7.12 -6.73 7.91
N TYR A 149 8.24 -7.45 8.02
CA TYR A 149 8.80 -7.88 9.30
C TYR A 149 9.60 -6.77 9.99
N GLY A 150 9.70 -5.59 9.37
CA GLY A 150 10.40 -4.44 9.87
C GLY A 150 11.91 -4.51 9.64
N VAL A 151 12.61 -3.61 10.31
CA VAL A 151 14.06 -3.49 10.25
C VAL A 151 14.70 -3.99 11.53
N ASN A 152 15.96 -4.41 11.42
CA ASN A 152 16.74 -4.84 12.58
C ASN A 152 16.90 -3.68 13.56
N GLY A 153 16.63 -3.93 14.84
CA GLY A 153 16.68 -2.88 15.85
C GLY A 153 16.42 -3.39 17.25
N GLY A 154 16.83 -2.60 18.24
CA GLY A 154 16.58 -2.85 19.66
C GLY A 154 15.69 -1.77 20.26
N ARG A 155 14.83 -2.17 21.20
CA ARG A 155 14.04 -1.29 22.04
C ARG A 155 14.31 -1.63 23.50
N LEU A 156 14.56 -0.60 24.31
CA LEU A 156 14.61 -0.70 25.76
C LEU A 156 13.64 0.34 26.34
N LYS A 157 12.68 -0.13 27.13
CA LYS A 157 11.81 0.71 27.94
C LYS A 157 12.13 0.44 29.40
N TYR A 158 12.20 1.51 30.18
CA TYR A 158 12.39 1.42 31.61
C TYR A 158 11.32 2.28 32.29
N TYR A 159 10.85 1.81 33.43
CA TYR A 159 9.94 2.55 34.30
C TYR A 159 10.39 2.36 35.74
N GLY A 160 10.30 3.42 36.55
CA GLY A 160 10.67 3.38 37.95
C GLY A 160 9.69 4.20 38.78
N ASN A 161 9.30 3.66 39.93
CA ASN A 161 8.50 4.34 40.93
C ASN A 161 9.17 4.21 42.29
N PHE A 162 9.21 5.32 43.04
CA PHE A 162 9.80 5.37 44.36
C PHE A 162 8.79 6.00 45.32
N ASN A 163 8.61 5.39 46.47
CA ASN A 163 7.75 5.88 47.52
C ASN A 163 8.48 5.81 48.87
N LYS A 164 8.36 6.87 49.66
CA LYS A 164 8.90 6.94 51.01
C LYS A 164 7.78 7.33 51.97
N THR A 165 7.54 6.49 52.98
CA THR A 165 6.50 6.73 53.98
C THR A 165 7.01 7.62 55.13
N VAL A 166 6.09 8.20 55.89
CA VAL A 166 6.39 9.00 57.09
C VAL A 166 7.13 8.18 58.16
N HIS A 167 6.90 6.86 58.20
CA HIS A 167 7.60 5.93 59.10
C HIS A 167 9.00 5.51 58.60
N ASN A 168 9.50 6.18 57.55
CA ASN A 168 10.81 5.95 56.93
C ASN A 168 10.94 4.60 56.18
N ASP A 169 9.82 3.98 55.80
CA ASP A 169 9.84 2.82 54.90
C ASP A 169 10.10 3.31 53.47
N PHE A 170 11.05 2.68 52.80
CA PHE A 170 11.42 3.00 51.43
C PHE A 170 11.05 1.85 50.51
N ASN A 171 10.14 2.13 49.58
CA ASN A 171 9.71 1.20 48.55
C ASN A 171 10.13 1.72 47.18
N ALA A 172 10.72 0.84 46.38
CA ALA A 172 11.08 1.11 45.00
C ALA A 172 10.55 -0.01 44.10
N PHE A 173 10.04 0.36 42.94
CA PHE A 173 9.64 -0.57 41.90
C PHE A 173 10.25 -0.11 40.58
N GLY A 174 10.77 -1.05 39.80
CA GLY A 174 11.31 -0.83 38.48
C GLY A 174 10.86 -1.91 37.52
N ASN A 175 10.57 -1.53 36.29
CA ASN A 175 10.34 -2.44 35.17
C ASN A 175 11.34 -2.14 34.06
N LEU A 176 11.87 -3.20 33.46
CA LEU A 176 12.72 -3.17 32.29
C LEU A 176 12.08 -4.08 31.22
N ASP A 177 11.69 -3.49 30.10
CA ASP A 177 11.18 -4.18 28.91
C ASP A 177 12.18 -4.00 27.77
N ALA A 178 12.81 -5.10 27.37
CA ALA A 178 13.79 -5.12 26.30
C ALA A 178 13.28 -5.99 25.14
N ALA A 179 13.45 -5.52 23.91
CA ALA A 179 13.16 -6.28 22.71
C ALA A 179 14.22 -6.04 21.64
N ILE A 180 14.63 -7.09 20.92
CA ILE A 180 15.56 -7.04 19.80
C ILE A 180 14.92 -7.77 18.63
N ASN A 181 14.79 -7.07 17.50
CA ASN A 181 14.27 -7.62 16.25
C ASN A 181 15.42 -7.87 15.28
N LEU A 182 15.51 -9.07 14.73
CA LEU A 182 16.44 -9.46 13.68
C LEU A 182 15.69 -10.24 12.59
N GLY A 183 15.48 -9.58 11.44
CA GLY A 183 14.56 -10.07 10.42
C GLY A 183 13.17 -10.30 10.99
N ARG A 184 12.67 -11.54 10.89
CA ARG A 184 11.35 -11.93 11.44
C ARG A 184 11.36 -12.39 12.89
N TRP A 185 12.53 -12.45 13.52
CA TRP A 185 12.68 -12.96 14.88
C TRP A 185 12.74 -11.81 15.86
N VAL A 186 11.94 -11.92 16.92
CA VAL A 186 11.85 -10.92 17.99
C VAL A 186 12.19 -11.60 19.32
N LEU A 187 13.34 -11.26 19.88
CA LEU A 187 13.70 -11.62 21.24
C LEU A 187 13.17 -10.56 22.18
N SER A 188 12.33 -10.93 23.14
CA SER A 188 11.76 -10.03 24.13
C SER A 188 12.00 -10.55 25.55
N SER A 189 12.18 -9.62 26.48
CA SER A 189 12.36 -9.89 27.90
C SER A 189 11.69 -8.80 28.73
N ASN A 190 10.97 -9.20 29.77
CA ASN A 190 10.38 -8.28 30.73
C ASN A 190 10.83 -8.66 32.15
N MET A 191 11.41 -7.68 32.86
CA MET A 191 12.00 -7.87 34.17
C MET A 191 11.47 -6.81 35.12
N ASN A 192 11.05 -7.25 36.30
CA ASN A 192 10.59 -6.39 37.38
C ASN A 192 11.56 -6.49 38.55
N ILE A 193 11.98 -5.34 39.04
CA ILE A 193 12.76 -5.22 40.27
C ILE A 193 11.89 -4.49 41.28
N SER A 194 11.75 -5.06 42.46
CA SER A 194 11.07 -4.40 43.57
C SER A 194 11.97 -4.40 44.79
N ARG A 195 11.93 -3.33 45.56
CA ARG A 195 12.59 -3.22 46.85
C ARG A 195 11.56 -2.74 47.84
N SER A 196 11.44 -3.49 48.93
CA SER A 196 10.66 -3.09 50.09
C SER A 196 11.56 -3.22 51.31
N ASP A 197 11.79 -2.09 51.97
CA ASP A 197 12.73 -1.92 53.08
C ASP A 197 14.14 -2.42 52.76
N ASN A 198 14.47 -3.64 53.23
CA ASN A 198 15.76 -4.30 53.05
C ASN A 198 15.73 -5.51 52.10
N LYS A 199 14.58 -5.88 51.58
CA LYS A 199 14.44 -6.99 50.63
C LYS A 199 14.37 -6.43 49.21
N THR A 200 15.27 -6.91 48.36
CA THR A 200 15.22 -6.66 46.92
C THR A 200 14.81 -7.96 46.25
N GLU A 201 13.75 -7.93 45.47
CA GLU A 201 13.27 -9.05 44.67
C GLU A 201 13.38 -8.70 43.19
N LEU A 202 14.02 -9.60 42.44
CA LEU A 202 14.10 -9.51 40.99
C LEU A 202 13.29 -10.66 40.41
N THR A 203 12.23 -10.32 39.68
CA THR A 203 11.42 -11.29 38.95
C THR A 203 11.56 -11.01 37.45
N SER A 204 11.78 -12.06 36.67
CA SER A 204 11.65 -11.99 35.21
C SER A 204 10.37 -12.71 34.84
N SER A 205 9.42 -11.99 34.23
CA SER A 205 8.16 -12.58 33.79
C SER A 205 8.40 -13.51 32.61
N ASP A 206 9.05 -13.01 31.57
CA ASP A 206 9.26 -13.76 30.32
C ASP A 206 10.64 -13.47 29.71
N LEU A 207 11.17 -14.47 28.98
CA LEU A 207 12.31 -14.35 28.07
C LEU A 207 12.00 -15.24 26.87
N THR A 208 11.50 -14.61 25.81
CA THR A 208 10.94 -15.31 24.65
C THR A 208 11.57 -14.88 23.35
N LEU A 209 11.93 -15.85 22.52
CA LEU A 209 12.19 -15.66 21.10
C LEU A 209 10.91 -15.98 20.33
N SER A 210 10.42 -15.03 19.54
CA SER A 210 9.13 -15.12 18.85
C SER A 210 9.26 -14.87 17.35
N THR A 211 8.41 -15.53 16.56
CA THR A 211 8.25 -15.23 15.13
C THR A 211 6.84 -15.57 14.64
N ALA A 212 6.34 -14.76 13.70
CA ALA A 212 5.05 -14.97 13.05
C ALA A 212 5.17 -16.01 11.92
N ILE A 213 4.25 -16.97 11.87
CA ILE A 213 4.15 -18.00 10.84
C ILE A 213 2.81 -17.85 10.12
N SER A 214 2.87 -17.38 8.88
CA SER A 214 1.68 -17.06 8.11
C SER A 214 0.86 -18.28 7.70
N GLN A 215 1.50 -19.42 7.43
CA GLN A 215 0.82 -20.65 6.97
C GLN A 215 -0.17 -21.20 8.00
N VAL A 216 0.10 -20.98 9.28
CA VAL A 216 -0.75 -21.41 10.40
C VAL A 216 -1.46 -20.24 11.08
N GLN A 217 -1.30 -19.01 10.55
CA GLN A 217 -1.82 -17.78 11.13
C GLN A 217 -1.53 -17.68 12.63
N GLY A 218 -0.29 -17.94 13.02
CA GLY A 218 0.09 -18.02 14.43
C GLY A 218 1.51 -17.57 14.72
N ASP A 219 1.78 -17.36 16.00
CA ASP A 219 3.09 -16.99 16.54
C ASP A 219 3.75 -18.21 17.17
N LEU A 220 4.98 -18.49 16.75
CA LEU A 220 5.88 -19.44 17.40
C LEU A 220 6.63 -18.71 18.51
N LEU A 221 6.60 -19.26 19.72
CA LEU A 221 7.27 -18.77 20.91
C LEU A 221 8.24 -19.84 21.43
N LEU A 222 9.47 -19.44 21.74
CA LEU A 222 10.51 -20.30 22.30
C LEU A 222 11.11 -19.63 23.54
N GLY A 223 11.29 -20.38 24.62
CA GLY A 223 11.90 -19.89 25.86
C GLY A 223 10.94 -19.91 27.05
N LYS A 224 11.10 -18.94 27.96
CA LYS A 224 10.23 -18.78 29.14
C LYS A 224 8.99 -17.98 28.75
N SER A 225 7.82 -18.60 28.79
CA SER A 225 6.56 -17.96 28.46
C SER A 225 5.42 -18.43 29.38
N GLN A 226 4.27 -17.77 29.27
CA GLN A 226 3.05 -18.12 29.99
C GLN A 226 1.98 -18.61 29.00
N THR A 227 1.20 -19.62 29.40
CA THR A 227 0.00 -19.99 28.65
C THR A 227 -1.02 -18.84 28.69
N ARG A 228 -1.86 -18.74 27.66
CA ARG A 228 -3.04 -17.86 27.66
C ARG A 228 -4.18 -18.64 27.04
N THR A 229 -4.98 -19.31 27.87
CA THR A 229 -6.08 -20.17 27.43
C THR A 229 -7.37 -19.80 28.14
N GLU A 230 -8.50 -19.92 27.45
CA GLU A 230 -9.82 -19.69 28.04
C GLU A 230 -10.32 -20.90 28.84
N LEU A 231 -9.69 -22.07 28.67
CA LEU A 231 -10.15 -23.34 29.24
C LEU A 231 -9.50 -23.70 30.58
N PHE A 232 -8.31 -23.18 30.87
CA PHE A 232 -7.51 -23.55 32.04
C PHE A 232 -6.85 -22.32 32.67
N SER A 233 -6.41 -22.44 33.92
CA SER A 233 -5.61 -21.41 34.57
C SER A 233 -4.24 -21.27 33.90
N ASP A 234 -3.80 -20.03 33.73
CA ASP A 234 -2.52 -19.76 33.10
C ASP A 234 -1.34 -20.14 34.00
N PHE A 235 -0.34 -20.80 33.42
CA PHE A 235 0.90 -21.16 34.11
C PHE A 235 2.13 -20.81 33.27
N ASN A 236 3.25 -20.58 33.96
CA ASN A 236 4.54 -20.30 33.33
C ASN A 236 5.23 -21.61 32.96
N PHE A 237 5.86 -21.64 31.79
CA PHE A 237 6.62 -22.78 31.30
C PHE A 237 7.90 -22.34 30.59
N TYR A 238 8.83 -23.27 30.45
CA TYR A 238 10.02 -23.13 29.62
C TYR A 238 9.93 -24.15 28.50
N GLY A 239 9.85 -23.69 27.25
CA GLY A 239 9.69 -24.61 26.12
C GLY A 239 9.32 -23.89 24.82
N ALA A 240 8.53 -24.57 24.01
CA ALA A 240 8.03 -24.07 22.74
C ALA A 240 6.51 -24.04 22.75
N ALA A 241 5.92 -23.01 22.15
CA ALA A 241 4.47 -22.92 21.94
C ALA A 241 4.18 -22.33 20.57
N LEU A 242 3.19 -22.90 19.88
CA LEU A 242 2.62 -22.34 18.67
C LEU A 242 1.20 -21.86 18.98
N ARG A 243 0.94 -20.57 18.79
CA ARG A 243 -0.32 -19.94 19.18
C ARG A 243 -0.98 -19.28 18.00
N SER A 244 -2.24 -19.61 17.74
CA SER A 244 -3.03 -18.90 16.72
C SER A 244 -3.12 -17.41 17.08
N ASN A 245 -2.90 -16.54 16.10
CA ASN A 245 -2.94 -15.09 16.26
C ASN A 245 -4.11 -14.53 15.45
N SER A 246 -5.18 -14.12 16.13
CA SER A 246 -6.36 -13.53 15.49
C SER A 246 -6.05 -12.22 14.76
N ASN A 247 -4.96 -11.53 15.11
CA ASN A 247 -4.52 -10.33 14.40
C ASN A 247 -3.99 -10.60 12.98
N MET A 248 -3.73 -11.87 12.65
CA MET A 248 -3.35 -12.27 11.28
C MET A 248 -4.57 -12.51 10.39
N ARG A 249 -5.78 -12.57 10.96
CA ARG A 249 -7.02 -12.76 10.19
C ARG A 249 -7.62 -11.42 9.76
N PRO A 250 -8.36 -11.37 8.65
CA PRO A 250 -9.14 -10.18 8.29
C PRO A 250 -10.09 -9.77 9.41
N TRP A 251 -10.28 -8.46 9.61
CA TRP A 251 -11.07 -7.95 10.73
C TRP A 251 -12.52 -8.46 10.69
N GLU A 252 -13.07 -8.65 9.49
CA GLU A 252 -14.37 -9.24 9.22
C GLU A 252 -14.52 -10.69 9.71
N SER A 253 -13.41 -11.37 10.02
CA SER A 253 -13.36 -12.75 10.50
C SER A 253 -12.82 -12.90 11.93
N ARG A 254 -12.56 -11.77 12.63
CA ARG A 254 -12.02 -11.78 14.01
C ARG A 254 -13.10 -11.94 15.09
N GLY A 255 -14.38 -11.91 14.72
CA GLY A 255 -15.50 -12.00 15.64
C GLY A 255 -16.55 -12.99 15.19
N TYR A 256 -17.48 -13.28 16.08
CA TYR A 256 -18.68 -14.04 15.75
C TYR A 256 -19.68 -13.11 15.06
N ALA A 257 -20.02 -13.41 13.81
CA ALA A 257 -21.19 -12.86 13.17
C ALA A 257 -22.32 -13.88 13.33
N PRO A 258 -23.45 -13.54 13.99
CA PRO A 258 -24.57 -14.45 14.09
C PRO A 258 -25.14 -14.75 12.70
N ASP A 259 -25.46 -16.01 12.46
CA ASP A 259 -26.13 -16.42 11.21
C ASP A 259 -27.57 -15.87 11.21
N ILE A 260 -27.84 -14.91 10.32
CA ILE A 260 -29.16 -14.32 10.16
C ILE A 260 -29.94 -15.20 9.17
N SER A 261 -30.72 -16.13 9.70
CA SER A 261 -31.67 -16.92 8.91
C SER A 261 -33.10 -16.40 9.11
N GLY A 262 -33.86 -16.31 8.01
CA GLY A 262 -35.24 -15.86 8.02
C GLY A 262 -35.97 -16.28 6.74
N ILE A 263 -37.23 -16.65 6.87
CA ILE A 263 -38.11 -16.94 5.73
C ILE A 263 -38.94 -15.67 5.47
N ALA A 264 -38.75 -15.04 4.31
CA ALA A 264 -39.62 -13.95 3.88
C ALA A 264 -40.88 -14.56 3.24
N SER A 265 -42.04 -14.32 3.85
CA SER A 265 -43.32 -14.61 3.21
C SER A 265 -43.56 -13.54 2.15
N THR A 266 -43.80 -13.98 0.91
CA THR A 266 -44.06 -13.10 -0.24
C THR A 266 -45.44 -12.48 -0.16
#